data_AF-A0AAN0MBM7-F1
#
_entry.id   AF-A0AAN0MBM7-F1
#
_cell.length_a   1.000
_cell.length_b   1.000
_cell.length_c   1.000
_cell.angle_alpha   90.00
_cell.angle_beta   90.00
_cell.angle_gamma   90.00
#
_symmetry.space_group_name_H-M   'P 1'
#
loop_
_entity.id
_entity.type
_entity.pdbx_description
1 polymer ?
#
loop_
_entity_poly.entity_id
_entity_poly.type
_entity_poly.pdbx_seq_one_letter_code
_entity_poly.pdbx_strand_id
1 'polypeptide(L)'
;MAFLGLDDLPTKDQYDRLHVLLRSKLRCSEDDAKEIQVYGRWVIQQCGGELEAFNRVARRLKKLNGADHLDIAQDIFGGLAEDRLSERQKDAVTDMMRIFPNN
;
A
#
# COMPACT_ATOMS: atom_id res chain seq x y z
N MET A 1 3.83 -2.79 0.55
CA MET A 1 4.38 -4.01 -0.07
C MET A 1 3.83 -4.18 -1.48
N ALA A 2 2.55 -4.52 -1.65
CA ALA A 2 1.95 -4.77 -2.96
C ALA A 2 2.17 -3.62 -3.96
N PHE A 3 1.97 -2.38 -3.52
CA PHE A 3 2.21 -1.19 -4.34
C PHE A 3 3.64 -1.07 -4.90
N LEU A 4 4.66 -1.42 -4.11
CA LEU A 4 6.06 -1.38 -4.57
C LEU A 4 6.31 -2.43 -5.66
N GLY A 5 5.78 -3.64 -5.48
CA GLY A 5 5.96 -4.73 -6.46
C GLY A 5 5.12 -4.61 -7.72
N LEU A 6 4.35 -3.53 -7.89
CA LEU A 6 3.66 -3.24 -9.15
C LEU A 6 4.60 -2.73 -10.25
N ASP A 7 5.78 -2.23 -9.90
CA ASP A 7 6.78 -1.74 -10.85
C ASP A 7 7.81 -2.83 -11.19
N ASP A 8 8.65 -3.19 -10.21
CA ASP A 8 9.65 -4.25 -10.28
C ASP A 8 9.85 -4.83 -8.87
N LEU A 9 10.79 -5.77 -8.70
CA LEU A 9 11.18 -6.30 -7.41
C LEU A 9 11.61 -5.14 -6.48
N PRO A 10 10.94 -4.94 -5.32
CA PRO A 10 11.25 -3.81 -4.46
C PRO A 10 12.66 -3.90 -3.88
N THR A 11 13.35 -2.76 -3.84
CA THR A 11 14.69 -2.67 -3.26
C THR A 11 14.66 -2.67 -1.73
N LYS A 12 15.81 -2.92 -1.10
CA LYS A 12 15.95 -2.82 0.36
C LYS A 12 15.59 -1.41 0.86
N ASP A 13 16.07 -0.38 0.19
CA ASP A 13 15.82 1.02 0.59
C ASP A 13 14.33 1.36 0.51
N GLN A 14 13.61 0.83 -0.50
CA GLN A 14 12.16 0.98 -0.60
C GLN A 14 11.42 0.25 0.54
N TYR A 15 11.90 -0.92 0.97
CA TYR A 15 11.35 -1.60 2.15
C TYR A 15 11.61 -0.86 3.45
N ASP A 16 12.81 -0.33 3.64
CA ASP A 16 13.19 0.46 4.81
C ASP A 16 12.37 1.76 4.87
N ARG A 17 12.17 2.42 3.72
CA ARG A 17 11.31 3.60 3.61
C ARG A 17 9.85 3.29 3.90
N LEU A 18 9.32 2.19 3.37
CA LEU A 18 7.98 1.72 3.72
C LEU A 18 7.86 1.44 5.22
N HIS A 19 8.88 0.86 5.85
CA HIS A 19 8.87 0.58 7.28
C HIS A 19 8.73 1.86 8.11
N VAL A 20 9.51 2.90 7.78
CA VAL A 20 9.42 4.22 8.42
C VAL A 20 8.05 4.87 8.19
N LEU A 21 7.51 4.78 6.98
CA LEU A 21 6.19 5.34 6.65
C LEU A 21 5.07 4.63 7.43
N LEU A 22 5.10 3.29 7.53
CA LEU A 22 4.12 2.55 8.32
C LEU A 22 4.12 2.98 9.79
N ARG A 23 5.30 3.07 10.41
CA ARG A 23 5.44 3.51 11.81
C ARG A 23 4.90 4.91 12.02
N SER A 24 5.25 5.85 11.14
CA SER A 24 4.86 7.25 11.29
C SER A 24 3.38 7.49 11.00
N LYS A 25 2.84 6.89 9.94
CA LYS A 25 1.45 7.10 9.49
C LYS A 25 0.44 6.30 10.28
N LEU A 26 0.79 5.08 10.72
CA LEU A 26 -0.08 4.23 11.55
C LEU A 26 0.19 4.37 13.05
N ARG A 27 1.21 5.14 13.45
CA ARG A 27 1.63 5.35 14.85
C ARG A 27 1.86 4.03 15.59
N CYS A 28 2.46 3.06 14.91
CA CYS A 28 2.72 1.73 15.46
C CYS A 28 4.19 1.55 15.86
N SER A 29 4.45 0.50 16.66
CA SER A 29 5.81 0.17 17.09
C SER A 29 6.65 -0.39 15.93
N GLU A 30 7.94 -0.56 16.18
CA GLU A 30 8.83 -1.23 15.23
C GLU A 30 8.38 -2.66 14.91
N ASP A 31 7.99 -3.40 15.95
CA ASP A 31 7.62 -4.80 15.83
C ASP A 31 6.28 -4.92 15.09
N ASP A 32 5.30 -4.07 15.41
CA ASP A 32 4.04 -4.00 14.67
C ASP A 32 4.28 -3.72 13.18
N ALA A 33 5.17 -2.79 12.84
CA ALA A 33 5.49 -2.49 11.45
C ALA A 33 6.17 -3.66 10.72
N LYS A 34 7.05 -4.41 11.41
CA LYS A 34 7.63 -5.66 10.86
C LYS A 34 6.53 -6.69 10.61
N GLU A 35 5.63 -6.89 11.57
CA GLU A 35 4.51 -7.82 11.44
C GLU A 35 3.61 -7.42 10.28
N ILE A 36 3.21 -6.15 10.17
CA ILE A 36 2.41 -5.64 9.04
C ILE A 36 3.06 -5.97 7.70
N GLN A 37 4.39 -5.85 7.58
CA GLN A 37 5.11 -6.19 6.35
C GLN A 37 5.14 -7.70 6.09
N VAL A 38 5.31 -8.52 7.13
CA VAL A 38 5.24 -9.99 7.03
C VAL A 38 3.85 -10.43 6.57
N TYR A 39 2.80 -9.93 7.23
CA TYR A 39 1.41 -10.18 6.83
C TYR A 39 1.13 -9.68 5.42
N GLY A 40 1.66 -8.52 5.05
CA GLY A 40 1.53 -7.97 3.69
C GLY A 40 2.08 -8.91 2.63
N ARG A 41 3.27 -9.51 2.84
CA ARG A 41 3.84 -10.51 1.93
C ARG A 41 2.99 -11.77 1.84
N TRP A 42 2.50 -12.26 2.98
CA TRP A 42 1.61 -13.41 3.00
C TRP A 42 0.33 -13.13 2.22
N VAL A 43 -0.30 -11.97 2.40
CA VAL A 43 -1.51 -11.58 1.65
C VAL A 43 -1.26 -11.56 0.14
N ILE A 44 -0.10 -11.06 -0.31
CA ILE A 44 0.28 -11.06 -1.73
C ILE A 44 0.31 -12.49 -2.28
N GLN A 45 0.98 -13.40 -1.57
CA GLN A 45 1.05 -14.81 -1.96
C GLN A 45 -0.34 -15.47 -1.99
N GLN A 46 -1.22 -15.16 -1.03
CA GLN A 46 -2.58 -15.70 -1.01
C GLN A 46 -3.49 -15.14 -2.11
N CYS A 47 -3.17 -13.97 -2.66
CA CYS A 47 -3.94 -13.36 -3.74
C CYS A 47 -3.40 -13.72 -5.13
N GLY A 48 -2.25 -14.39 -5.22
CA GLY A 48 -1.63 -14.77 -6.49
C GLY A 48 -0.89 -13.64 -7.21
N GLY A 49 -0.70 -12.49 -6.57
CA GLY A 49 -0.04 -11.33 -7.19
C GLY A 49 -0.24 -10.02 -6.43
N GLU A 50 0.59 -9.05 -6.76
CA GLU A 50 0.60 -7.72 -6.16
C GLU A 50 -0.67 -6.93 -6.48
N LEU A 51 -1.14 -6.98 -7.73
CA LEU A 51 -2.31 -6.20 -8.16
C LEU A 51 -3.60 -6.73 -7.50
N GLU A 52 -3.75 -8.04 -7.43
CA GLU A 52 -4.87 -8.72 -6.80
C GLU A 52 -4.91 -8.42 -5.30
N ALA A 53 -3.75 -8.46 -4.64
CA ALA A 53 -3.60 -8.11 -3.24
C ALA A 53 -3.89 -6.63 -2.98
N PHE A 54 -3.34 -5.73 -3.80
CA PHE A 54 -3.58 -4.29 -3.71
C PHE A 54 -5.08 -3.99 -3.80
N ASN A 55 -5.75 -4.53 -4.81
CA ASN A 55 -7.18 -4.37 -5.01
C ASN A 55 -8.02 -4.97 -3.88
N ARG A 56 -7.60 -6.11 -3.31
CA ARG A 56 -8.25 -6.71 -2.14
C ARG A 56 -8.14 -5.80 -0.91
N VAL A 57 -6.96 -5.24 -0.65
CA VAL A 57 -6.72 -4.33 0.47
C VAL A 57 -7.52 -3.04 0.27
N ALA A 58 -7.53 -2.45 -0.93
CA ALA A 58 -8.33 -1.25 -1.24
C ALA A 58 -9.82 -1.46 -0.94
N ARG A 59 -10.41 -2.57 -1.40
CA ARG A 59 -11.81 -2.91 -1.09
C ARG A 59 -12.05 -3.13 0.40
N ARG A 60 -11.07 -3.72 1.12
CA ARG A 60 -11.18 -3.92 2.57
C ARG A 60 -11.10 -2.61 3.33
N LEU A 61 -10.24 -1.70 2.91
CA LEU A 61 -10.07 -0.36 3.46
C LEU A 61 -11.38 0.42 3.41
N LYS A 62 -12.03 0.46 2.23
CA LYS A 62 -13.37 1.04 2.07
C LYS A 62 -14.39 0.45 3.03
N LYS A 63 -14.42 -0.88 3.18
CA LYS A 63 -15.39 -1.57 4.05
C LYS A 63 -15.19 -1.28 5.54
N LEU A 64 -13.97 -0.96 5.98
CA LEU A 64 -13.66 -0.79 7.39
C LEU A 64 -14.04 0.60 7.90
N ASN A 65 -13.66 1.66 7.20
CA ASN A 65 -13.82 3.03 7.69
C ASN A 65 -13.99 4.08 6.57
N GLY A 66 -14.41 3.67 5.37
CA GLY A 66 -14.68 4.62 4.28
C GLY A 66 -13.45 5.42 3.84
N ALA A 67 -13.63 6.72 3.58
CA ALA A 67 -12.60 7.61 3.02
C ALA A 67 -11.50 7.99 4.02
N ASP A 68 -11.74 7.92 5.34
CA ASP A 68 -10.79 8.41 6.36
C ASP A 68 -9.43 7.70 6.34
N HIS A 69 -9.37 6.46 5.82
CA HIS A 69 -8.12 5.70 5.71
C HIS A 69 -7.52 5.75 4.32
N LEU A 70 -8.23 6.35 3.35
CA LEU A 70 -7.72 6.58 2.00
C LEU A 70 -6.56 7.57 2.04
N ASP A 71 -6.68 8.64 2.82
CA ASP A 71 -5.65 9.67 2.96
C ASP A 71 -4.34 9.08 3.50
N ILE A 72 -4.42 8.21 4.51
CA ILE A 72 -3.26 7.50 5.07
C ILE A 72 -2.59 6.62 4.00
N ALA A 73 -3.39 5.91 3.19
CA ALA A 73 -2.85 5.07 2.13
C ALA A 73 -2.17 5.92 1.04
N GLN A 74 -2.79 7.03 0.62
CA GLN A 74 -2.23 7.96 -0.35
C GLN A 74 -0.95 8.61 0.15
N ASP A 75 -0.90 9.00 1.42
CA ASP A 75 0.30 9.52 2.07
C ASP A 75 1.47 8.53 2.03
N ILE A 76 1.18 7.24 2.28
CA ILE A 76 2.18 6.18 2.17
C ILE A 76 2.63 6.02 0.71
N PHE A 77 1.71 6.01 -0.26
CA PHE A 77 2.07 5.90 -1.68
C PHE A 77 2.90 7.09 -2.17
N GLY A 78 2.52 8.32 -1.81
CA GLY A 78 3.29 9.52 -2.11
C GLY A 78 4.65 9.52 -1.43
N GLY A 79 4.76 8.98 -0.22
CA GLY A 79 6.04 8.78 0.46
C GLY A 79 6.95 7.76 -0.22
N LEU A 80 6.39 6.81 -0.98
CA LEU A 80 7.12 5.78 -1.73
C LEU A 80 7.36 6.15 -3.19
N ALA A 81 6.60 7.10 -3.73
CA ALA A 81 6.91 7.74 -5.00
C ALA A 81 8.21 8.52 -4.80
N GLU A 82 9.33 7.94 -5.19
CA GLU A 82 10.64 8.60 -5.12
C GLU A 82 10.61 9.90 -5.95
N ASP A 83 10.86 9.80 -7.26
CA ASP A 83 10.72 10.92 -8.20
C ASP A 83 9.44 10.83 -9.05
N ARG A 84 8.93 9.61 -9.27
CA ARG A 84 7.70 9.34 -10.01
C ARG A 84 7.12 7.97 -9.69
N LEU A 85 5.82 7.83 -9.88
CA LEU A 85 5.16 6.52 -9.95
C LEU A 85 5.36 5.87 -11.33
N SER A 86 5.46 4.55 -11.36
CA SER A 86 5.37 3.79 -12.61
C SER A 86 3.94 3.81 -13.18
N GLU A 87 3.78 3.50 -14.47
CA GLU A 87 2.44 3.45 -15.09
C GLU A 87 1.53 2.44 -14.37
N ARG A 88 2.05 1.27 -13.98
CA ARG A 88 1.28 0.25 -13.25
C ARG A 88 0.84 0.73 -11.87
N GLN A 89 1.68 1.51 -11.19
CA GLN A 89 1.33 2.13 -9.91
C GLN A 89 0.27 3.23 -10.08
N LYS A 90 0.38 4.05 -11.13
CA LYS A 90 -0.63 5.07 -11.47
C LYS A 90 -1.98 4.43 -11.76
N ASP A 91 -2.00 3.42 -12.63
CA ASP A 91 -3.23 2.69 -12.98
C ASP A 91 -3.88 2.08 -11.75
N ALA A 92 -3.10 1.42 -10.89
CA ALA A 92 -3.60 0.86 -9.64
C ALA A 92 -4.20 1.92 -8.69
N VAL A 93 -3.57 3.09 -8.57
CA VAL A 93 -4.12 4.20 -7.79
C VAL A 93 -5.39 4.74 -8.43
N THR A 94 -5.42 4.94 -9.75
CA THR A 94 -6.62 5.37 -10.47
C THR A 94 -7.78 4.40 -10.27
N ASP A 95 -7.54 3.09 -10.36
CA ASP A 95 -8.54 2.07 -10.10
C ASP A 95 -8.97 2.03 -8.63
N MET A 96 -8.04 2.22 -7.70
CA MET A 96 -8.36 2.39 -6.29
C MET A 96 -9.33 3.55 -6.09
N MET A 97 -9.06 4.71 -6.69
CA MET A 97 -9.92 5.89 -6.54
C MET A 97 -11.35 5.65 -7.03
N ARG A 98 -11.55 4.81 -8.06
CA ARG A 98 -12.90 4.41 -8.50
C ARG A 98 -13.66 3.59 -7.46
N ILE A 99 -12.96 2.91 -6.55
CA ILE A 99 -13.55 2.16 -5.44
C ILE A 99 -14.11 3.12 -4.39
N PHE A 100 -13.50 4.28 -4.16
CA PHE A 100 -13.90 5.28 -3.17
C PHE A 100 -14.70 6.41 -3.85
N PRO A 101 -16.05 6.36 -3.88
CA PRO A 101 -16.83 7.45 -4.44
C PRO A 101 -16.64 8.74 -3.61
N ASN A 102 -16.54 9.88 -4.28
CA ASN A 102 -16.62 11.20 -3.65
C ASN A 102 -17.98 11.29 -2.93
N ASN A 103 -17.97 11.42 -1.60
CA ASN A 103 -19.15 11.81 -0.83
C ASN A 103 -19.36 13.32 -0.95
#